data_AF-A0A7X6H0V1-F1
#
_entry.id   AF-A0A7X6H0V1-F1
#
_cell.length_a   1.000
_cell.length_b   1.000
_cell.length_c   1.000
_cell.angle_alpha   90.00
_cell.angle_beta   90.00
_cell.angle_gamma   90.00
#
_symmetry.space_group_name_H-M   'P 1'
#
loop_
_entity.id
_entity.type
_entity.pdbx_description
1 polymer ?
#
loop_
_entity_poly.entity_id
_entity_poly.type
_entity_poly.pdbx_seq_one_letter_code
_entity_poly.pdbx_strand_id
1 'polypeptide(L)'
;MRAIIFLAGLAMAASFVLTWVEPPFAGPEVSPLSLVRQGAISVGADASWQSWVFVGGFAVAGLAALVAVMGRGAALLALLAGLSPLVVVGDAVIRAEDLRRDLGLPFPVDFGDIAGTWEVMQDFLRLGVWAYLGGALLLLVAGLSALKGRG
;
A
#
# COMPACT_ATOMS: atom_id res chain seq x y z
N MET A 1 -12.21 -18.52 1.98
CA MET A 1 -11.88 -17.22 1.35
C MET A 1 -12.50 -16.00 2.05
N ARG A 2 -13.79 -16.01 2.41
CA ARG A 2 -14.46 -14.84 3.02
C ARG A 2 -13.78 -14.31 4.30
N ALA A 3 -13.44 -15.20 5.23
CA ALA A 3 -12.72 -14.82 6.46
C ALA A 3 -11.35 -14.19 6.17
N ILE A 4 -10.62 -14.71 5.19
CA ILE A 4 -9.31 -14.16 4.78
C ILE A 4 -9.50 -12.74 4.22
N ILE A 5 -10.46 -12.54 3.31
CA ILE A 5 -10.76 -11.21 2.74
C ILE A 5 -11.18 -10.23 3.85
N PHE A 6 -11.98 -10.68 4.80
CA PHE A 6 -12.39 -9.86 5.93
C PHE A 6 -11.20 -9.42 6.79
N LEU A 7 -10.39 -10.38 7.27
CA LEU A 7 -9.28 -10.09 8.17
C LEU A 7 -8.17 -9.29 7.46
N ALA A 8 -7.82 -9.67 6.23
CA ALA A 8 -6.81 -8.96 5.45
C ALA A 8 -7.27 -7.56 5.02
N GLY A 9 -8.55 -7.42 4.65
CA GLY A 9 -9.17 -6.14 4.33
C GLY A 9 -9.19 -5.21 5.53
N LEU A 10 -9.56 -5.72 6.70
CA LEU A 10 -9.54 -4.97 7.95
C LEU A 10 -8.11 -4.57 8.34
N ALA A 11 -7.15 -5.48 8.26
CA ALA A 11 -5.75 -5.20 8.58
C ALA A 11 -5.16 -4.13 7.66
N MET A 12 -5.37 -4.27 6.34
CA MET A 12 -4.91 -3.28 5.37
C MET A 12 -5.61 -1.93 5.58
N ALA A 13 -6.93 -1.89 5.79
CA ALA A 13 -7.63 -0.62 6.04
C ALA A 13 -7.16 0.05 7.35
N ALA A 14 -7.04 -0.72 8.44
CA ALA A 14 -6.56 -0.22 9.72
C ALA A 14 -5.13 0.34 9.63
N SER A 15 -4.30 -0.23 8.76
CA SER A 15 -2.94 0.27 8.53
C SER A 15 -2.87 1.73 8.07
N PHE A 16 -3.97 2.31 7.58
CA PHE A 16 -4.05 3.74 7.23
C PHE A 16 -3.80 4.66 8.42
N VAL A 17 -4.22 4.24 9.62
CA VAL A 17 -4.07 5.03 10.85
C VAL A 17 -2.94 4.53 11.75
N LEU A 18 -2.53 3.27 11.57
CA LEU A 18 -1.41 2.71 12.31
C LEU A 18 -0.10 3.35 11.89
N THR A 19 0.85 3.39 12.82
CA THR A 19 2.20 3.89 12.59
C THR A 19 2.94 2.96 11.65
N TRP A 20 3.49 3.55 10.58
CA TRP A 20 4.31 2.88 9.58
C TRP A 20 5.79 3.04 9.93
N VAL A 21 6.21 4.26 10.23
CA VAL A 21 7.61 4.59 10.52
C VAL A 21 7.69 5.39 11.79
N GLU A 22 8.62 5.00 12.66
CA GLU A 22 8.97 5.73 13.88
C GLU A 22 10.43 6.18 13.81
N PRO A 23 10.70 7.47 13.52
CA PRO A 23 12.06 7.96 13.36
C PRO A 23 12.84 7.96 14.69
N PRO A 24 14.15 7.66 14.69
CA PRO A 24 14.94 7.52 15.91
C PRO A 24 15.19 8.83 16.68
N PHE A 25 15.01 10.00 16.03
CA PHE A 25 15.32 11.30 16.61
C PHE A 25 14.12 12.27 16.47
N ALA A 26 13.17 12.18 17.40
CA ALA A 26 12.16 13.20 17.73
C ALA A 26 11.15 13.66 16.64
N GLY A 27 10.96 12.90 15.56
CA GLY A 27 9.90 13.16 14.59
C GLY A 27 8.54 12.62 15.03
N PRO A 28 7.41 13.16 14.52
CA PRO A 28 6.10 12.57 14.75
C PRO A 28 6.00 11.20 14.07
N GLU A 29 5.28 10.27 14.70
CA GLU A 29 4.93 8.98 14.11
C GLU A 29 4.31 9.16 12.72
N VAL A 30 4.86 8.45 11.73
CA VAL A 30 4.43 8.57 10.35
C VAL A 30 3.42 7.48 10.05
N SER A 31 2.22 7.87 9.65
CA SER A 31 1.17 7.01 9.13
C SER A 31 0.59 7.65 7.86
N PRO A 32 -0.06 6.89 6.97
CA PRO A 32 -0.74 7.45 5.81
C PRO A 32 -1.71 8.59 6.18
N LEU A 33 -2.46 8.44 7.26
CA LEU A 33 -3.34 9.49 7.76
C LEU A 33 -2.57 10.74 8.22
N SER A 34 -1.43 10.58 8.91
CA SER A 34 -0.66 11.75 9.34
C SER A 34 -0.04 12.50 8.15
N LEU A 35 0.40 11.78 7.12
CA LEU A 35 0.89 12.37 5.86
C LEU A 35 -0.21 13.11 5.10
N VAL A 36 -1.44 12.58 5.06
CA VAL A 36 -2.59 13.27 4.47
C VAL A 36 -2.90 14.56 5.25
N ARG A 37 -2.95 14.50 6.59
CA ARG A 37 -3.24 15.66 7.44
C ARG A 37 -2.20 16.77 7.34
N GLN A 38 -0.94 16.39 7.13
CA GLN A 38 0.17 17.32 6.95
C GLN A 38 0.27 17.87 5.51
N GLY A 39 -0.60 17.41 4.60
CA GLY A 39 -0.59 17.82 3.19
C GLY A 39 0.52 17.19 2.34
N ALA A 40 1.27 16.23 2.89
CA ALA A 40 2.30 15.49 2.15
C ALA A 40 1.69 14.52 1.12
N ILE A 41 0.50 13.98 1.41
CA ILE A 41 -0.33 13.25 0.45
C ILE A 41 -1.56 14.11 0.14
N SER A 42 -1.61 14.66 -1.07
CA SER A 42 -2.78 15.39 -1.55
C SER A 42 -3.95 14.45 -1.82
N VAL A 43 -5.14 14.81 -1.33
CA VAL A 43 -6.41 14.14 -1.60
C VAL A 43 -7.41 15.24 -1.96
N GLY A 44 -7.73 15.34 -3.25
CA GLY A 44 -8.49 16.44 -3.81
C GLY A 44 -8.51 16.38 -5.35
N ALA A 45 -9.15 17.37 -5.99
CA ALA A 45 -9.24 17.41 -7.45
C ALA A 45 -7.86 17.47 -8.13
N ASP A 46 -6.89 18.12 -7.48
CA ASP A 46 -5.52 18.29 -7.98
C ASP A 46 -4.57 17.17 -7.50
N ALA A 47 -5.08 16.16 -6.79
CA ALA A 47 -4.25 15.05 -6.32
C ALA A 47 -3.77 14.20 -7.49
N SER A 48 -2.52 13.74 -7.41
CA SER A 48 -1.98 12.81 -8.37
C SER A 48 -2.78 11.50 -8.36
N TRP A 49 -2.83 10.83 -9.49
CA TRP A 49 -3.54 9.55 -9.59
C TRP A 49 -2.92 8.49 -8.67
N GLN A 50 -1.61 8.55 -8.41
CA GLN A 50 -0.92 7.67 -7.47
C GLN A 50 -1.43 7.85 -6.04
N SER A 51 -1.67 9.09 -5.61
CA SER A 51 -2.29 9.38 -4.31
C SER A 51 -3.69 8.79 -4.22
N TRP A 52 -4.47 8.87 -5.30
CA TRP A 52 -5.81 8.25 -5.37
C TRP A 52 -5.75 6.72 -5.31
N VAL A 53 -4.81 6.08 -6.01
CA VAL A 53 -4.65 4.62 -5.96
C VAL A 53 -4.15 4.18 -4.58
N PHE A 54 -3.21 4.93 -3.99
CA PHE A 54 -2.67 4.64 -2.67
C PHE A 54 -3.76 4.74 -1.59
N VAL A 55 -4.39 5.91 -1.43
CA VAL A 55 -5.43 6.15 -0.41
C VAL A 55 -6.69 5.32 -0.72
N GLY A 56 -7.08 5.24 -1.98
CA GLY A 56 -8.20 4.43 -2.44
C GLY A 56 -8.00 2.94 -2.16
N GLY A 57 -6.76 2.43 -2.20
CA GLY A 57 -6.44 1.04 -1.84
C GLY A 57 -6.90 0.66 -0.44
N PHE A 58 -6.69 1.54 0.56
CA PHE A 58 -7.17 1.33 1.93
C PHE A 58 -8.69 1.32 2.01
N ALA A 59 -9.35 2.27 1.33
CA ALA A 59 -10.81 2.35 1.30
C ALA A 59 -11.44 1.11 0.65
N VAL A 60 -10.89 0.67 -0.49
CA VAL A 60 -11.33 -0.54 -1.20
C VAL A 60 -11.09 -1.78 -0.35
N ALA A 61 -9.99 -1.86 0.42
CA ALA A 61 -9.74 -2.95 1.36
C ALA A 61 -10.81 -3.01 2.47
N GLY A 62 -11.17 -1.86 3.03
CA GLY A 62 -12.25 -1.76 4.02
C GLY A 62 -13.60 -2.19 3.44
N LEU A 63 -13.94 -1.75 2.24
CA LEU A 63 -15.14 -2.17 1.53
C LEU A 63 -15.13 -3.68 1.23
N ALA A 64 -13.99 -4.24 0.81
CA ALA A 64 -13.83 -5.68 0.60
C ALA A 64 -14.13 -6.46 1.89
N ALA A 65 -13.66 -5.97 3.05
CA ALA A 65 -13.95 -6.58 4.33
C ALA A 65 -15.44 -6.55 4.67
N LEU A 66 -16.10 -5.38 4.54
CA LEU A 66 -17.54 -5.25 4.80
C LEU A 66 -18.38 -6.16 3.90
N VAL A 67 -18.09 -6.19 2.59
CA VAL A 67 -18.81 -7.02 1.63
C VAL A 67 -18.55 -8.52 1.87
N ALA A 68 -17.37 -8.90 2.38
CA ALA A 68 -17.07 -10.29 2.73
C ALA A 68 -18.01 -10.82 3.84
N VAL A 69 -18.43 -9.96 4.78
CA VAL A 69 -19.43 -10.30 5.80
C VAL A 69 -20.80 -10.58 5.16
N MET A 70 -21.18 -9.81 4.14
CA MET A 70 -22.51 -9.88 3.52
C MET A 70 -22.76 -11.08 2.60
N GLY A 71 -21.73 -11.80 2.12
CA GLY A 71 -21.95 -13.05 1.38
C GLY A 71 -21.23 -13.17 0.06
N ARG A 72 -21.26 -12.10 -0.74
CA ARG A 72 -20.99 -12.17 -2.17
C ARG A 72 -20.35 -10.88 -2.66
N GLY A 73 -19.45 -10.99 -3.63
CA GLY A 73 -18.93 -9.85 -4.39
C GLY A 73 -17.60 -9.26 -3.90
N ALA A 74 -17.07 -9.69 -2.76
CA ALA A 74 -15.83 -9.12 -2.20
C ALA A 74 -14.56 -9.46 -3.00
N ALA A 75 -14.59 -10.46 -3.89
CA ALA A 75 -13.40 -10.95 -4.59
C ALA A 75 -12.75 -9.90 -5.50
N LEU A 76 -13.55 -9.14 -6.25
CA LEU A 76 -13.04 -8.08 -7.12
C LEU A 76 -12.46 -6.93 -6.28
N LEU A 77 -13.14 -6.53 -5.21
CA LEU A 77 -12.66 -5.49 -4.30
C LEU A 77 -11.35 -5.92 -3.62
N ALA A 78 -11.25 -7.17 -3.18
CA ALA A 78 -10.03 -7.73 -2.63
C ALA A 78 -8.88 -7.70 -3.64
N LEU A 79 -9.14 -8.07 -4.91
CA LEU A 79 -8.14 -8.01 -5.96
C LEU A 79 -7.66 -6.57 -6.20
N LEU A 80 -8.57 -5.61 -6.33
CA LEU A 80 -8.26 -4.20 -6.57
C LEU A 80 -7.47 -3.60 -5.39
N ALA A 81 -7.89 -3.88 -4.16
CA ALA A 81 -7.14 -3.47 -2.97
C ALA A 81 -5.73 -4.07 -2.96
N GLY A 82 -5.60 -5.38 -3.18
CA GLY A 82 -4.32 -6.07 -3.19
C GLY A 82 -3.37 -5.65 -4.32
N LEU A 83 -3.92 -5.19 -5.46
CA LEU A 83 -3.13 -4.66 -6.57
C LEU A 83 -2.63 -3.23 -6.33
N SER A 84 -3.32 -2.44 -5.48
CA SER A 84 -2.99 -1.03 -5.28
C SER A 84 -1.52 -0.76 -4.92
N PRO A 85 -0.85 -1.51 -4.02
CA PRO A 85 0.56 -1.24 -3.71
C PRO A 85 1.46 -1.57 -4.91
N LEU A 86 1.13 -2.63 -5.66
CA LEU A 86 1.91 -3.04 -6.83
C LEU A 86 1.84 -2.01 -7.95
N VAL A 87 0.67 -1.39 -8.13
CA VAL A 87 0.49 -0.31 -9.12
C VAL A 87 1.30 0.92 -8.73
N VAL A 88 1.27 1.31 -7.45
CA VAL A 88 2.03 2.47 -6.94
C VAL A 88 3.54 2.23 -7.05
N VAL A 89 4.02 1.06 -6.62
CA VAL A 89 5.44 0.70 -6.72
C VAL A 89 5.87 0.57 -8.18
N GLY A 90 5.06 -0.08 -9.02
CA GLY A 90 5.36 -0.24 -10.44
C GLY A 90 5.51 1.10 -11.16
N ASP A 91 4.61 2.06 -10.91
CA ASP A 91 4.73 3.41 -11.47
C ASP A 91 5.98 4.14 -10.97
N ALA A 92 6.31 4.03 -9.68
CA ALA A 92 7.50 4.64 -9.11
C ALA A 92 8.79 4.08 -9.74
N VAL A 93 8.85 2.76 -9.97
CA VAL A 93 10.01 2.11 -10.62
C VAL A 93 10.15 2.54 -12.08
N ILE A 94 9.05 2.60 -12.84
CA ILE A 94 9.08 3.02 -14.25
C ILE A 94 9.56 4.47 -14.37
N ARG A 95 9.04 5.36 -13.53
CA ARG A 95 9.39 6.79 -13.56
C ARG A 95 10.75 7.13 -12.98
N ALA A 96 11.36 6.23 -12.21
CA ALA A 96 12.69 6.45 -11.65
C ALA A 96 13.74 6.67 -12.75
N GLU A 97 13.60 5.98 -13.88
CA GLU A 97 14.51 6.11 -15.03
C GLU A 97 14.33 7.45 -15.76
N ASP A 98 13.08 7.93 -15.86
CA ASP A 98 12.75 9.21 -16.50
C ASP A 98 13.23 10.40 -15.65
N LEU A 99 13.00 10.35 -14.33
CA LEU A 99 13.53 11.34 -13.37
C LEU A 99 15.06 11.40 -13.39
N ARG A 100 15.73 10.26 -13.54
CA ARG A 100 17.18 10.18 -13.69
C ARG A 100 17.66 10.90 -14.95
N ARG A 101 16.99 10.67 -16.08
CA ARG A 101 17.34 11.29 -17.37
C ARG A 101 17.10 12.80 -17.35
N ASP A 102 15.98 13.24 -16.78
CA ASP A 102 15.60 14.65 -16.74
C ASP A 102 16.47 15.47 -15.79
N LEU A 103 16.97 14.86 -14.70
CA LEU A 103 17.80 15.54 -13.70
C LEU A 103 19.31 15.45 -13.97
N GLY A 104 19.73 14.74 -15.02
CA GLY A 104 21.16 14.61 -15.39
C GLY A 104 22.03 14.02 -14.29
N LEU A 105 21.45 13.22 -13.38
CA LEU A 105 22.16 12.74 -12.20
C LEU A 105 23.21 11.68 -12.60
N PRO A 106 24.49 11.88 -12.22
CA PRO A 106 25.60 11.02 -12.64
C PRO A 106 25.73 9.71 -11.84
N PHE A 107 24.80 9.43 -10.92
CA PHE A 107 24.85 8.25 -10.05
C PHE A 107 23.78 7.24 -10.49
N PRO A 108 24.11 5.94 -10.62
CA PRO A 108 23.09 4.92 -10.72
C PRO A 108 22.28 4.92 -9.42
N VAL A 109 20.95 4.92 -9.51
CA VAL A 109 20.13 4.45 -8.38
C VAL A 109 20.41 2.97 -8.28
N ASP A 110 21.43 2.63 -7.48
CA ASP A 110 21.91 1.26 -7.37
C ASP A 110 21.00 0.51 -6.41
N PHE A 111 19.98 -0.12 -6.98
CA PHE A 111 19.16 -1.12 -6.29
C PHE A 111 20.00 -2.32 -5.82
N GLY A 112 21.30 -2.40 -6.15
CA GLY A 112 22.24 -3.39 -5.64
C GLY A 112 22.46 -3.33 -4.12
N ASP A 113 22.24 -2.17 -3.48
CA ASP A 113 22.30 -2.02 -2.01
C ASP A 113 20.91 -1.84 -1.37
N ILE A 114 19.88 -2.46 -1.98
CA ILE A 114 18.57 -2.63 -1.33
C ILE A 114 18.74 -3.37 0.01
N ALA A 115 19.68 -4.32 0.08
CA ALA A 115 19.91 -5.10 1.29
C ALA A 115 20.39 -4.22 2.46
N GLY A 116 21.41 -3.37 2.26
CA GLY A 116 21.87 -2.43 3.29
C GLY A 116 20.83 -1.38 3.63
N THR A 117 20.09 -0.88 2.64
CA THR A 117 18.98 0.06 2.88
C THR A 117 17.85 -0.59 3.68
N TRP A 118 17.53 -1.85 3.39
CA TRP A 118 16.50 -2.63 4.09
C TRP A 118 16.88 -2.91 5.54
N GLU A 119 18.14 -3.25 5.81
CA GLU A 119 18.65 -3.49 7.16
C GLU A 119 18.49 -2.26 8.07
N VAL A 120 18.70 -1.07 7.53
CA VAL A 120 18.50 0.19 8.27
C VAL A 120 17.01 0.53 8.38
N MET A 121 16.22 0.33 7.31
CA MET A 121 14.80 0.70 7.30
C MET A 121 13.94 -0.17 8.22
N GLN A 122 14.20 -1.48 8.29
CA GLN A 122 13.36 -2.42 9.05
C GLN A 122 13.26 -2.07 10.54
N ASP A 123 14.29 -1.46 11.12
CA ASP A 123 14.32 -1.03 12.52
C ASP A 123 13.33 0.10 12.81
N PHE A 124 12.95 0.86 11.78
CA PHE A 124 11.97 1.94 11.86
C PHE A 124 10.59 1.52 11.40
N LEU A 125 10.47 0.39 10.68
CA LEU A 125 9.18 -0.13 10.26
C LEU A 125 8.38 -0.60 11.48
N ARG A 126 7.11 -0.25 11.48
CA ARG A 126 6.14 -0.60 12.52
C ARG A 126 5.02 -1.42 11.93
N LEU A 127 4.10 -1.83 12.81
CA LEU A 127 3.00 -2.74 12.47
C LEU A 127 2.16 -2.26 11.27
N GLY A 128 2.03 -0.95 11.07
CA GLY A 128 1.28 -0.38 9.95
C GLY A 128 1.78 -0.86 8.58
N VAL A 129 3.10 -0.85 8.33
CA VAL A 129 3.66 -1.30 7.04
C VAL A 129 3.38 -2.78 6.81
N TRP A 130 3.54 -3.60 7.84
CA TRP A 130 3.31 -5.04 7.75
C TRP A 130 1.84 -5.39 7.57
N ALA A 131 0.94 -4.67 8.25
CA ALA A 131 -0.49 -4.81 8.09
C ALA A 131 -0.94 -4.40 6.67
N TYR A 132 -0.33 -3.37 6.10
CA TYR A 132 -0.57 -2.94 4.72
C TYR A 132 -0.10 -3.97 3.71
N LEU A 133 1.18 -4.35 3.72
CA LEU A 133 1.77 -5.27 2.76
C LEU A 133 1.20 -6.69 2.88
N GLY A 134 1.12 -7.19 4.11
CA GLY A 134 0.55 -8.51 4.40
C GLY A 134 -0.94 -8.58 4.05
N GLY A 135 -1.70 -7.53 4.41
CA GLY A 135 -3.11 -7.42 4.05
C GLY A 135 -3.31 -7.38 2.54
N ALA A 136 -2.55 -6.55 1.81
CA ALA A 136 -2.63 -6.45 0.36
C ALA A 136 -2.28 -7.78 -0.34
N LEU A 137 -1.20 -8.44 0.09
CA LEU A 137 -0.79 -9.73 -0.49
C LEU A 137 -1.88 -10.80 -0.29
N LEU A 138 -2.43 -10.90 0.92
CA LEU A 138 -3.51 -11.84 1.22
C LEU A 138 -4.79 -11.52 0.44
N LEU A 139 -5.14 -10.24 0.30
CA LEU A 139 -6.29 -9.81 -0.51
C LEU A 139 -6.11 -10.14 -1.99
N LEU A 140 -4.90 -9.96 -2.53
CA LEU A 140 -4.56 -10.30 -3.91
C LEU A 140 -4.76 -11.80 -4.16
N VAL A 141 -4.11 -12.64 -3.35
CA VAL A 141 -4.20 -14.10 -3.46
C VAL A 141 -5.64 -14.57 -3.25
N ALA A 142 -6.33 -14.00 -2.26
CA ALA A 142 -7.70 -14.36 -1.96
C ALA A 142 -8.70 -13.95 -3.05
N GLY A 143 -8.50 -12.77 -3.64
CA GLY A 143 -9.27 -12.26 -4.77
C GLY A 143 -9.11 -13.16 -6.00
N LEU A 144 -7.87 -13.48 -6.39
CA LEU A 144 -7.56 -14.38 -7.49
C LEU A 144 -8.18 -15.76 -7.30
N SER A 145 -8.01 -16.35 -6.11
CA SER A 145 -8.53 -17.69 -5.80
C SER A 145 -10.06 -17.73 -5.81
N ALA A 146 -10.72 -16.69 -5.29
CA ALA A 146 -12.18 -16.60 -5.25
C ALA A 146 -12.80 -16.32 -6.62
N LEU A 147 -12.08 -15.64 -7.53
CA LEU A 147 -12.51 -15.46 -8.92
C LEU A 147 -12.33 -16.74 -9.74
N LYS A 148 -11.21 -17.43 -9.57
CA LYS A 148 -10.94 -18.71 -10.25
C LYS A 148 -11.97 -19.78 -9.91
N GLY A 149 -12.38 -19.88 -8.63
CA GLY A 149 -13.40 -20.85 -8.20
C GLY A 149 -14.84 -20.53 -8.63
N ARG A 150 -15.07 -19.46 -9.40
CA ARG A 150 -16.38 -19.06 -9.94
C ARG A 150 -16.55 -19.37 -11.43
N GLY A 151 -15.48 -19.74 -12.13
CA GLY A 151 -15.50 -20.22 -13.51
C GLY A 151 -15.47 -21.75 -13.51
#